data_AF-A0A813BB55-F1
#
_entry.id   AF-A0A813BB55-F1
#
_cell.length_a   1.000
_cell.length_b   1.000
_cell.length_c   1.000
_cell.angle_alpha   90.00
_cell.angle_beta   90.00
_cell.angle_gamma   90.00
#
_symmetry.space_group_name_H-M   'P 1'
#
loop_
_entity.id
_entity.type
_entity.pdbx_description
1 polymer ?
#
loop_
_entity_poly.entity_id
_entity_poly.type
_entity_poly.pdbx_seq_one_letter_code
_entity_poly.pdbx_strand_id
1 'polypeptide(L)'
;MTHSMLSSLTYGKSRKDDGGPPPDSSSDVDDSSDAADSDALEDLRQLTSELGDDSDTDAEEESVTKWVSVVIFAPEYAPEMLTVAVRFPCTPADFTAHAQAARAIERRSRFPGLQAVLPQPGRGTGFFVAMPHWQPDTTIVHLDITAVDGRAYAAHAPTYADKATLCNLADLPDADNIAVYVGVSSEPLEGESLAHIVPGFAILFVPAPDPPPPAWDLALLLLRSRSWSPEHQWAPPQVH
;
A
#
# COMPACT_ATOMS: atom_id res chain seq x y z
N MET A 1 -18.56 32.38 -26.70
CA MET A 1 -18.37 30.91 -26.75
C MET A 1 -17.77 30.52 -25.41
N THR A 2 -18.40 29.85 -24.46
CA THR A 2 -19.64 29.07 -24.36
C THR A 2 -20.12 29.17 -22.91
N HIS A 3 -21.45 29.20 -22.73
CA HIS A 3 -22.16 29.44 -21.48
C HIS A 3 -22.12 28.22 -20.53
N SER A 4 -22.02 28.51 -19.23
CA SER A 4 -22.20 27.59 -18.11
C SER A 4 -23.69 27.24 -17.93
N MET A 5 -24.02 25.95 -17.83
CA MET A 5 -25.36 25.46 -17.49
C MET A 5 -25.38 24.90 -16.06
N LEU A 6 -26.26 25.45 -15.22
CA LEU A 6 -26.76 24.81 -14.02
C LEU A 6 -28.29 24.86 -14.08
N SER A 7 -28.92 23.70 -14.25
CA SER A 7 -30.38 23.56 -14.21
C SER A 7 -30.78 22.89 -12.90
N SER A 8 -31.55 23.61 -12.09
CA SER A 8 -32.31 23.08 -10.97
C SER A 8 -33.41 22.15 -11.48
N LEU A 9 -33.67 21.03 -10.78
CA LEU A 9 -34.95 20.33 -10.90
C LEU A 9 -35.69 20.31 -9.57
N THR A 10 -36.96 20.70 -9.72
CA THR A 10 -37.97 20.95 -8.72
C THR A 10 -38.70 19.69 -8.26
N TYR A 11 -39.08 19.79 -6.99
CA TYR A 11 -39.99 18.97 -6.19
C TYR A 11 -41.38 18.80 -6.83
N GLY A 12 -41.90 17.57 -6.88
CA GLY A 12 -43.23 17.23 -7.39
C GLY A 12 -43.95 16.22 -6.48
N LYS A 13 -45.19 16.55 -6.10
CA LYS A 13 -46.03 15.93 -5.06
C LYS A 13 -47.31 15.34 -5.68
N SER A 14 -47.70 14.12 -5.33
CA SER A 14 -49.08 13.55 -5.38
C SER A 14 -49.02 12.10 -4.87
N ARG A 15 -49.61 11.70 -3.72
CA ARG A 15 -51.02 11.58 -3.31
C ARG A 15 -51.76 10.44 -4.04
N LYS A 16 -52.04 9.32 -3.34
CA LYS A 16 -53.39 8.84 -3.00
C LYS A 16 -53.39 7.46 -2.32
N ASP A 17 -54.26 7.39 -1.32
CA ASP A 17 -54.76 6.20 -0.61
C ASP A 17 -55.42 5.18 -1.54
N ASP A 18 -55.37 3.91 -1.12
CA ASP A 18 -56.36 2.83 -1.21
C ASP A 18 -55.63 1.59 -0.65
N GLY A 19 -56.07 0.79 0.32
CA GLY A 19 -57.42 0.43 0.75
C GLY A 19 -57.45 -1.10 0.86
N GLY A 20 -57.56 -1.63 2.08
CA GLY A 20 -58.03 -3.01 2.34
C GLY A 20 -57.00 -4.02 2.89
N PRO A 21 -57.17 -4.52 4.14
CA PRO A 21 -56.49 -5.70 4.63
C PRO A 21 -57.30 -6.98 4.31
N PRO A 22 -56.66 -8.10 3.96
CA PRO A 22 -57.30 -9.41 3.99
C PRO A 22 -56.99 -10.18 5.30
N PRO A 23 -57.82 -11.19 5.62
CA PRO A 23 -58.15 -11.59 6.98
C PRO A 23 -57.32 -12.74 7.56
N ASP A 24 -57.47 -12.86 8.90
CA ASP A 24 -57.10 -13.98 9.75
C ASP A 24 -57.32 -15.35 9.11
N SER A 25 -56.32 -16.21 9.24
CA SER A 25 -56.46 -17.64 9.11
C SER A 25 -55.74 -18.28 10.30
N SER A 26 -56.51 -18.50 11.34
CA SER A 26 -56.18 -19.39 12.46
C SER A 26 -56.06 -20.82 11.91
N SER A 27 -54.84 -21.35 11.92
CA SER A 27 -54.62 -22.79 11.83
C SER A 27 -54.04 -23.26 13.15
N ASP A 28 -54.84 -24.04 13.86
CA ASP A 28 -54.44 -24.91 14.96
C ASP A 28 -53.24 -25.74 14.51
N VAL A 29 -52.12 -25.61 15.24
CA VAL A 29 -50.96 -26.48 15.06
C VAL A 29 -50.92 -27.40 16.26
N ASP A 30 -51.18 -28.68 15.97
CA ASP A 30 -51.13 -29.80 16.87
C ASP A 30 -49.78 -29.90 17.59
N ASP A 31 -49.92 -30.11 18.89
CA ASP A 31 -48.94 -30.57 19.87
C ASP A 31 -48.50 -32.00 19.54
N SER A 32 -47.31 -32.16 18.94
CA SER A 32 -46.57 -33.43 18.83
C SER A 32 -45.18 -33.23 18.20
N SER A 33 -44.13 -32.92 18.98
CA SER A 33 -42.73 -33.15 18.55
C SER A 33 -41.71 -33.03 19.70
N ASP A 34 -41.95 -33.72 20.82
CA ASP A 34 -40.88 -34.05 21.78
C ASP A 34 -40.08 -35.23 21.23
N ALA A 35 -38.97 -34.95 20.53
CA ALA A 35 -37.75 -35.79 20.40
C ALA A 35 -36.86 -35.43 19.20
N ALA A 36 -37.31 -34.59 18.25
CA ALA A 36 -36.53 -34.27 17.04
C ALA A 36 -35.74 -32.95 17.12
N ASP A 37 -36.02 -32.09 18.10
CA ASP A 37 -35.39 -30.77 18.23
C ASP A 37 -33.97 -30.81 18.84
N SER A 38 -33.60 -31.90 19.51
CA SER A 38 -32.25 -32.04 20.09
C SER A 38 -31.18 -32.24 19.02
N ASP A 39 -31.49 -33.01 17.98
CA ASP A 39 -30.53 -33.41 16.93
C ASP A 39 -30.24 -32.23 15.98
N ALA A 40 -31.28 -31.45 15.64
CA ALA A 40 -31.13 -30.26 14.80
C ALA A 40 -30.36 -29.12 15.48
N LEU A 41 -30.47 -28.99 16.81
CA LEU A 41 -29.68 -28.02 17.60
C LEU A 41 -28.22 -28.45 17.76
N GLU A 42 -27.93 -29.75 17.74
CA GLU A 42 -26.57 -30.29 17.83
C GLU A 42 -25.84 -30.17 16.48
N ASP A 43 -26.54 -30.41 15.36
CA ASP A 43 -26.02 -30.15 14.00
C ASP A 43 -25.72 -28.65 13.76
N LEU A 44 -26.56 -27.73 14.26
CA LEU A 44 -26.28 -26.28 14.19
C LEU A 44 -25.08 -25.86 15.05
N ARG A 45 -24.86 -26.51 16.20
CA ARG A 45 -23.64 -26.32 17.03
C ARG A 45 -22.40 -26.83 16.32
N GLN A 46 -22.51 -27.93 15.58
CA GLN A 46 -21.39 -28.51 14.86
C GLN A 46 -21.02 -27.66 13.62
N LEU A 47 -22.03 -27.13 12.91
CA LEU A 47 -21.84 -26.19 11.80
C LEU A 47 -21.25 -24.83 12.24
N THR A 48 -21.63 -24.33 13.41
CA THR A 48 -21.03 -23.10 13.98
C THR A 48 -19.63 -23.35 14.55
N SER A 49 -19.26 -24.59 14.88
CA SER A 49 -17.89 -24.96 15.25
C SER A 49 -16.95 -25.14 14.04
N GLU A 50 -17.47 -25.46 12.85
CA GLU A 50 -16.67 -25.62 11.62
C GLU A 50 -16.53 -24.32 10.82
N LEU A 51 -17.43 -23.35 11.04
CA LEU A 51 -17.19 -21.95 10.70
C LEU A 51 -16.21 -21.40 11.73
N GLY A 52 -14.93 -21.61 11.45
CA GLY A 52 -13.80 -21.19 12.28
C GLY A 52 -14.07 -19.87 12.98
N ASP A 53 -13.84 -19.93 14.29
CA ASP A 53 -13.67 -18.80 15.19
C ASP A 53 -12.48 -17.94 14.72
N ASP A 54 -12.67 -17.24 13.59
CA ASP A 54 -11.98 -16.00 13.28
C ASP A 54 -12.61 -14.88 14.12
N SER A 55 -12.79 -15.12 15.43
CA SER A 55 -12.70 -13.98 16.33
C SER A 55 -11.26 -13.48 16.19
N ASP A 56 -11.11 -12.50 15.30
CA ASP A 56 -10.24 -11.36 15.52
C ASP A 56 -10.67 -10.80 16.88
N THR A 57 -10.21 -11.48 17.93
CA THR A 57 -10.20 -10.96 19.26
C THR A 57 -9.34 -9.73 19.11
N ASP A 58 -9.98 -8.56 19.11
CA ASP A 58 -9.39 -7.25 19.34
C ASP A 58 -8.76 -7.26 20.75
N ALA A 59 -7.78 -8.16 20.94
CA ALA A 59 -6.82 -8.05 21.99
C ALA A 59 -6.16 -6.71 21.73
N GLU A 60 -6.43 -5.75 22.62
CA GLU A 60 -5.75 -4.47 22.69
C GLU A 60 -4.26 -4.76 22.49
N GLU A 61 -3.74 -4.53 21.28
CA GLU A 61 -2.34 -4.81 21.00
C GLU A 61 -1.55 -3.83 21.87
N GLU A 62 -1.06 -4.33 23.02
CA GLU A 62 -0.23 -3.56 23.92
C GLU A 62 0.87 -2.91 23.11
N SER A 63 0.97 -1.58 23.23
CA SER A 63 1.90 -0.84 22.42
C SER A 63 3.32 -1.33 22.67
N VAL A 64 3.96 -1.85 21.63
CA VAL A 64 5.29 -2.47 21.74
C VAL A 64 6.32 -1.59 21.05
N THR A 65 7.49 -1.43 21.67
CA THR A 65 8.62 -0.76 21.02
C THR A 65 9.54 -1.79 20.38
N LYS A 66 9.86 -1.60 19.10
CA LYS A 66 10.80 -2.45 18.36
C LYS A 66 11.88 -1.62 17.67
N TRP A 67 13.04 -2.24 17.49
CA TRP A 67 14.06 -1.75 16.57
C TRP A 67 13.72 -2.19 15.15
N VAL A 68 13.79 -1.25 14.21
CA VAL A 68 13.32 -1.41 12.84
C VAL A 68 14.38 -0.91 11.88
N SER A 69 14.69 -1.69 10.84
CA SER A 69 15.57 -1.27 9.76
C SER A 69 14.89 -0.26 8.84
N VAL A 70 15.64 0.76 8.43
CA VAL A 70 15.21 1.80 7.50
C VAL A 70 16.29 1.98 6.44
N VAL A 71 15.89 2.07 5.17
CA VAL A 71 16.78 2.35 4.05
C VAL A 71 16.33 3.64 3.38
N ILE A 72 17.26 4.57 3.22
CA ILE A 72 16.99 5.88 2.62
C ILE A 72 17.85 6.05 1.39
N PHE A 73 17.21 6.19 0.24
CA PHE A 73 17.85 6.44 -1.04
C PHE A 73 17.92 7.94 -1.32
N ALA A 74 19.06 8.42 -1.79
CA ALA A 74 19.21 9.77 -2.32
C ALA A 74 19.85 9.67 -3.71
N PRO A 75 19.39 10.43 -4.72
CA PRO A 75 19.95 10.36 -6.06
C PRO A 75 21.46 10.59 -6.06
N GLU A 76 22.21 9.72 -6.74
CA GLU A 76 23.68 9.77 -6.84
C GLU A 76 24.45 9.53 -5.51
N TYR A 77 23.79 9.06 -4.45
CA TYR A 77 24.44 8.68 -3.19
C TYR A 77 24.23 7.22 -2.86
N ALA A 78 25.21 6.64 -2.15
CA ALA A 78 25.01 5.36 -1.49
C ALA A 78 23.84 5.44 -0.49
N PRO A 79 22.96 4.41 -0.45
CA PRO A 79 21.82 4.40 0.46
C PRO A 79 22.22 4.44 1.93
N GLU A 80 21.47 5.18 2.73
CA GLU A 80 21.66 5.24 4.19
C GLU A 80 20.91 4.06 4.82
N MET A 81 21.64 3.16 5.48
CA MET A 81 21.09 2.01 6.19
C MET A 81 21.06 2.33 7.68
N LEU A 82 19.85 2.49 8.23
CA LEU A 82 19.61 2.92 9.61
C LEU A 82 18.82 1.86 10.38
N THR A 83 18.88 1.94 11.71
CA THR A 83 18.02 1.19 12.61
C THR A 83 17.43 2.15 13.63
N VAL A 84 16.10 2.18 13.76
CA VAL A 84 15.38 3.14 14.61
C VAL A 84 14.44 2.43 15.57
N ALA A 85 14.29 2.97 16.78
CA ALA A 85 13.33 2.47 17.76
C ALA A 85 11.95 3.11 17.52
N VAL A 86 10.93 2.28 17.35
CA VAL A 86 9.57 2.70 16.97
C VAL A 86 8.56 2.01 17.88
N ARG A 87 7.60 2.77 18.39
CA ARG A 87 6.47 2.25 19.15
C ARG A 87 5.30 1.98 18.20
N PHE A 88 4.77 0.76 18.25
CA PHE A 88 3.65 0.31 17.44
C PHE A 88 2.34 0.33 18.24
N PRO A 89 1.18 0.58 17.61
CA PRO A 89 1.05 1.09 16.23
C PRO A 89 1.66 2.49 16.08
N CYS A 90 2.14 2.82 14.87
CA CYS A 90 2.83 4.08 14.58
C CYS A 90 2.20 4.79 13.37
N THR A 91 2.20 6.11 13.35
CA THR A 91 1.81 6.85 12.14
C THR A 91 2.98 6.96 11.17
N PRO A 92 2.75 7.05 9.85
CA PRO A 92 3.84 7.32 8.89
C PRO A 92 4.61 8.60 9.21
N ALA A 93 3.95 9.63 9.73
CA ALA A 93 4.58 10.89 10.12
C ALA A 93 5.56 10.70 11.29
N ASP A 94 5.15 9.99 12.34
CA ASP A 94 6.02 9.70 13.48
C ASP A 94 7.19 8.79 13.08
N PHE A 95 6.92 7.75 12.28
CA PHE A 95 7.97 6.86 11.76
C PHE A 95 8.98 7.62 10.90
N THR A 96 8.51 8.52 10.04
CA THR A 96 9.37 9.41 9.24
C THR A 96 10.19 10.35 10.13
N ALA A 97 9.62 10.88 11.21
CA ALA A 97 10.34 11.71 12.17
C ALA A 97 11.44 10.93 12.89
N HIS A 98 11.18 9.67 13.29
CA HIS A 98 12.19 8.78 13.85
C HIS A 98 13.33 8.50 12.85
N ALA A 99 12.99 8.18 11.60
CA ALA A 99 13.97 8.00 10.53
C ALA A 99 14.82 9.26 10.32
N GLN A 100 14.18 10.43 10.23
CA GLN A 100 14.86 11.71 10.04
C GLN A 100 15.78 12.02 11.22
N ALA A 101 15.34 11.83 12.47
CA ALA A 101 16.15 12.10 13.65
C ALA A 101 17.41 11.23 13.74
N ALA A 102 17.37 9.99 13.23
CA ALA A 102 18.49 9.06 13.24
C ALA A 102 19.56 9.36 12.17
N ARG A 103 19.28 10.21 11.19
CA ARG A 103 20.20 10.52 10.10
C ARG A 103 21.36 11.42 10.54
N ALA A 104 22.51 11.21 9.91
CA ALA A 104 23.67 12.08 10.03
C ALA A 104 23.31 13.54 9.70
N ILE A 105 23.90 14.49 10.43
CA ILE A 105 23.60 15.93 10.30
C ILE A 105 23.85 16.41 8.85
N GLU A 106 24.94 15.95 8.23
CA GLU A 106 25.28 16.30 6.85
C GLU A 106 24.22 15.84 5.85
N ARG A 107 23.72 14.60 6.01
CA ARG A 107 22.67 14.02 5.16
C ARG A 107 21.35 14.78 5.30
N ARG A 108 20.96 15.11 6.54
CA ARG A 108 19.78 15.95 6.82
C ARG A 108 19.91 17.35 6.24
N SER A 109 21.08 17.95 6.30
CA SER A 109 21.30 19.30 5.77
C SER A 109 21.15 19.34 4.25
N ARG A 110 21.65 18.32 3.54
CA ARG A 110 21.55 18.25 2.06
C ARG A 110 20.16 17.82 1.59
N PHE A 111 19.57 16.86 2.30
CA PHE A 111 18.29 16.26 1.96
C PHE A 111 17.34 16.29 3.17
N PRO A 112 16.79 17.46 3.52
CA PRO A 112 15.96 17.59 4.71
C PRO A 112 14.58 16.95 4.57
N GLY A 113 14.08 16.76 3.34
CA GLY A 113 12.83 16.05 3.11
C GLY A 113 13.04 14.53 3.06
N LEU A 114 12.09 13.79 3.63
CA LEU A 114 11.96 12.36 3.42
C LEU A 114 10.56 12.07 2.92
N GLN A 115 10.49 11.26 1.86
CA GLN A 115 9.25 10.76 1.32
C GLN A 115 9.27 9.24 1.39
N ALA A 116 8.26 8.63 1.98
CA ALA A 116 8.13 7.18 2.01
C ALA A 116 7.96 6.65 0.58
N VAL A 117 8.63 5.54 0.29
CA VAL A 117 8.48 4.85 -1.00
C VAL A 117 7.07 4.26 -1.10
N LEU A 118 6.42 4.39 -2.25
CA LEU A 118 5.05 3.92 -2.47
C LEU A 118 4.93 3.14 -3.79
N PRO A 119 4.58 1.84 -3.74
CA PRO A 119 4.48 0.98 -2.56
C PRO A 119 5.83 0.67 -1.90
N GLN A 120 5.79 0.25 -0.64
CA GLN A 120 6.97 -0.27 0.05
C GLN A 120 7.41 -1.60 -0.61
N PRO A 121 8.69 -1.77 -0.97
CA PRO A 121 9.21 -3.01 -1.56
C PRO A 121 9.07 -4.25 -0.68
N GLY A 122 8.92 -4.08 0.65
CA GLY A 122 8.80 -5.19 1.58
C GLY A 122 8.19 -4.77 2.93
N ARG A 123 7.94 -5.76 3.79
CA ARG A 123 7.21 -5.58 5.07
C ARG A 123 8.11 -5.39 6.30
N GLY A 124 9.42 -5.62 6.15
CA GLY A 124 10.37 -5.71 7.26
C GLY A 124 11.31 -4.53 7.42
N THR A 125 11.35 -3.64 6.42
CA THR A 125 12.26 -2.50 6.33
C THR A 125 11.48 -1.30 5.79
N GLY A 126 11.73 -0.12 6.35
CA GLY A 126 11.08 1.11 5.91
C GLY A 126 11.92 1.76 4.81
N PHE A 127 11.35 1.95 3.63
CA PHE A 127 12.04 2.51 2.47
C PHE A 127 11.61 3.95 2.24
N PHE A 128 12.59 4.84 2.06
CA PHE A 128 12.39 6.26 1.81
C PHE A 128 13.26 6.75 0.66
N VAL A 129 12.80 7.81 -0.02
CA VAL A 129 13.64 8.67 -0.84
C VAL A 129 13.89 9.99 -0.10
N ALA A 130 15.12 10.49 -0.17
CA ALA A 130 15.50 11.76 0.43
C ALA A 130 15.41 12.88 -0.61
N MET A 131 14.76 13.98 -0.21
CA MET A 131 14.46 15.11 -1.08
C MET A 131 15.39 16.29 -0.75
N PRO A 132 16.07 16.88 -1.75
CA PRO A 132 16.88 18.06 -1.55
C PRO A 132 16.01 19.30 -1.34
N HIS A 133 16.46 20.25 -0.52
CA HIS A 133 15.77 21.54 -0.40
C HIS A 133 16.10 22.52 -1.54
N TRP A 134 17.20 22.30 -2.26
CA TRP A 134 17.67 23.20 -3.31
C TRP A 134 16.93 23.02 -4.64
N GLN A 135 16.11 21.97 -4.76
CA GLN A 135 15.25 21.72 -5.92
C GLN A 135 13.93 21.07 -5.46
N PRO A 136 13.02 21.84 -4.84
CA PRO A 136 11.79 21.28 -4.25
C PRO A 136 10.81 20.70 -5.27
N ASP A 137 10.84 21.19 -6.51
CA ASP A 137 9.92 20.77 -7.57
C ASP A 137 10.38 19.51 -8.32
N THR A 138 11.49 18.90 -7.90
CA THR A 138 11.98 17.68 -8.56
C THR A 138 11.23 16.45 -8.10
N THR A 139 10.81 15.63 -9.05
CA THR A 139 10.25 14.31 -8.77
C THR A 139 11.40 13.32 -8.59
N ILE A 140 11.60 12.84 -7.36
CA ILE A 140 12.53 11.75 -7.06
C ILE A 140 11.72 10.49 -6.79
N VAL A 141 12.09 9.42 -7.48
CA VAL A 141 11.45 8.09 -7.39
C VAL A 141 12.44 7.06 -6.88
N HIS A 142 11.90 5.95 -6.42
CA HIS A 142 12.66 4.73 -6.14
C HIS A 142 12.59 3.81 -7.36
N LEU A 143 13.72 3.53 -7.99
CA LEU A 143 13.82 2.53 -9.04
C LEU A 143 14.20 1.21 -8.40
N ASP A 144 13.34 0.20 -8.56
CA ASP A 144 13.57 -1.16 -8.13
C ASP A 144 13.80 -2.04 -9.36
N ILE A 145 15.06 -2.40 -9.57
CA ILE A 145 15.53 -3.23 -10.69
C ILE A 145 16.02 -4.58 -10.13
N THR A 146 15.65 -4.90 -8.88
CA THR A 146 16.20 -6.05 -8.16
C THR A 146 15.87 -7.38 -8.84
N ALA A 147 14.69 -7.48 -9.46
CA ALA A 147 14.26 -8.66 -10.21
C ALA A 147 15.03 -8.88 -11.52
N VAL A 148 15.69 -7.85 -12.05
CA VAL A 148 16.44 -7.92 -13.32
C VAL A 148 17.93 -8.09 -13.05
N ASP A 149 18.53 -7.23 -12.22
CA ASP A 149 19.98 -7.20 -12.00
C ASP A 149 20.42 -6.94 -10.55
N GLY A 150 19.46 -6.87 -9.60
CA GLY A 150 19.76 -6.67 -8.18
C GLY A 150 19.93 -5.21 -7.74
N ARG A 151 19.83 -4.21 -8.64
CA ARG A 151 19.96 -2.80 -8.27
C ARG A 151 18.66 -2.21 -7.71
N ALA A 152 18.80 -1.33 -6.71
CA ALA A 152 17.75 -0.40 -6.29
C ALA A 152 18.37 0.94 -5.90
N TYR A 153 17.81 2.04 -6.37
CA TYR A 153 18.34 3.39 -6.12
C TYR A 153 17.29 4.48 -6.33
N ALA A 154 17.59 5.70 -5.86
CA ALA A 154 16.76 6.86 -6.15
C ALA A 154 17.23 7.58 -7.41
N ALA A 155 16.30 8.08 -8.22
CA ALA A 155 16.60 8.83 -9.43
C ALA A 155 15.63 10.01 -9.61
N HIS A 156 16.10 11.02 -10.33
CA HIS A 156 15.23 12.10 -10.79
C HIS A 156 14.40 11.62 -11.98
N ALA A 157 13.08 11.77 -11.90
CA ALA A 157 12.16 11.38 -12.97
C ALA A 157 11.36 12.59 -13.48
N PRO A 158 10.96 12.60 -14.75
CA PRO A 158 9.93 13.51 -15.25
C PRO A 158 8.59 13.27 -14.54
N THR A 159 7.75 14.31 -14.45
CA THR A 159 6.37 14.19 -13.93
C THR A 159 5.48 13.29 -14.79
N TYR A 160 5.78 13.19 -16.08
CA TYR A 160 5.13 12.28 -17.01
C TYR A 160 6.19 11.51 -17.78
N ALA A 161 6.13 10.18 -17.73
CA ALA A 161 7.07 9.32 -18.44
C ALA A 161 6.36 8.10 -19.02
N ASP A 162 6.83 7.66 -20.19
CA ASP A 162 6.46 6.39 -20.81
C ASP A 162 7.44 5.28 -20.39
N LYS A 163 7.17 4.05 -20.86
CA LYS A 163 8.02 2.89 -20.58
C LYS A 163 9.46 3.12 -21.03
N ALA A 164 9.67 3.61 -22.24
CA ALA A 164 10.98 3.84 -22.82
C ALA A 164 11.82 4.83 -21.97
N THR A 165 11.20 5.92 -21.53
CA THR A 165 11.83 6.91 -20.65
C THR A 165 12.25 6.29 -19.32
N LEU A 166 11.40 5.45 -18.73
CA LEU A 166 11.69 4.75 -17.47
C LEU A 166 12.80 3.70 -17.63
N CYS A 167 12.80 2.93 -18.71
CA CYS A 167 13.88 1.99 -19.04
C CYS A 167 15.23 2.73 -19.19
N ASN A 168 15.24 3.85 -19.91
CA ASN A 168 16.43 4.68 -20.05
C ASN A 168 16.92 5.22 -18.70
N LEU A 169 16.01 5.66 -17.82
CA LEU A 169 16.37 6.12 -16.49
C LEU A 169 16.96 4.99 -15.62
N ALA A 170 16.49 3.75 -15.82
CA ALA A 170 16.99 2.56 -15.15
C ALA A 170 18.30 2.00 -15.75
N ASP A 171 18.79 2.57 -16.84
CA ASP A 171 19.90 2.01 -17.65
C ASP A 171 19.60 0.57 -18.07
N LEU A 172 18.36 0.33 -18.50
CA LEU A 172 17.91 -0.93 -19.08
C LEU A 172 17.65 -0.75 -20.57
N PRO A 173 17.96 -1.75 -21.41
CA PRO A 173 17.50 -1.74 -22.78
C PRO A 173 15.97 -1.69 -22.78
N ASP A 174 15.39 -0.83 -23.61
CA ASP A 174 13.95 -0.85 -23.85
C ASP A 174 13.61 -2.11 -24.63
N ALA A 175 13.37 -3.18 -23.88
CA ALA A 175 13.17 -4.50 -24.39
C ALA A 175 11.73 -4.95 -24.10
N ASP A 176 11.18 -5.70 -25.06
CA ASP A 176 9.83 -6.28 -24.96
C ASP A 176 9.70 -7.26 -23.79
N ASN A 177 10.81 -7.69 -23.19
CA ASN A 177 10.86 -8.63 -22.07
C ASN A 177 10.94 -7.97 -20.69
N ILE A 178 10.76 -6.66 -20.57
CA ILE A 178 10.68 -5.97 -19.27
C ILE A 178 9.30 -5.34 -19.11
N ALA A 179 8.62 -5.71 -18.03
CA ALA A 179 7.39 -5.06 -17.59
C ALA A 179 7.75 -3.98 -16.56
N VAL A 180 7.16 -2.78 -16.72
CA VAL A 180 7.42 -1.62 -15.87
C VAL A 180 6.15 -1.24 -15.12
N TYR A 181 6.17 -1.31 -13.80
CA TYR A 181 5.04 -0.97 -12.94
C TYR A 181 5.33 0.35 -12.22
N VAL A 182 4.35 1.25 -12.21
CA VAL A 182 4.51 2.60 -11.65
C VAL A 182 3.59 2.77 -10.44
N GLY A 183 4.18 3.04 -9.28
CA GLY A 183 3.44 3.26 -8.04
C GLY A 183 2.58 2.06 -7.69
N VAL A 184 1.29 2.31 -7.42
CA VAL A 184 0.32 1.29 -6.99
C VAL A 184 -0.41 0.61 -8.17
N SER A 185 0.00 0.85 -9.42
CA SER A 185 -0.62 0.21 -10.58
C SER A 185 -0.39 -1.30 -10.57
N SER A 186 -1.46 -2.08 -10.76
CA SER A 186 -1.39 -3.53 -10.95
C SER A 186 -1.05 -3.93 -12.38
N GLU A 187 -1.22 -3.00 -13.34
CA GLU A 187 -0.93 -3.22 -14.74
C GLU A 187 0.41 -2.58 -15.12
N PRO A 188 1.22 -3.24 -15.98
CA PRO A 188 2.44 -2.66 -16.49
C PRO A 188 2.13 -1.50 -17.45
N LEU A 189 3.08 -0.59 -17.59
CA LEU A 189 2.99 0.52 -18.53
C LEU A 189 3.16 -0.01 -19.96
N GLU A 190 2.14 0.22 -20.80
CA GLU A 190 2.09 -0.28 -22.18
C GLU A 190 2.31 0.81 -23.22
N GLY A 191 3.09 0.48 -24.26
CA GLY A 191 3.30 1.33 -25.44
C GLY A 191 3.80 2.73 -25.08
N GLU A 192 3.14 3.74 -25.66
CA GLU A 192 3.44 5.17 -25.44
C GLU A 192 2.58 5.80 -24.33
N SER A 193 1.97 4.97 -23.46
CA SER A 193 1.15 5.48 -22.37
C SER A 193 2.01 6.25 -21.37
N LEU A 194 1.56 7.44 -20.99
CA LEU A 194 2.25 8.28 -20.02
C LEU A 194 1.74 7.99 -18.61
N ALA A 195 2.63 7.59 -17.72
CA ALA A 195 2.36 7.52 -16.29
C ALA A 195 2.59 8.90 -15.65
N HIS A 196 1.67 9.33 -14.78
CA HIS A 196 1.88 10.48 -13.92
C HIS A 196 2.67 10.07 -12.68
N ILE A 197 3.88 10.60 -12.55
CA ILE A 197 4.85 10.23 -11.52
C ILE A 197 4.89 11.31 -10.45
N VAL A 198 4.74 10.89 -9.19
CA VAL A 198 4.87 11.75 -8.02
C VAL A 198 6.08 11.33 -7.17
N PRO A 199 6.63 12.25 -6.35
CA PRO A 199 7.77 11.92 -5.49
C PRO A 199 7.50 10.71 -4.60
N GLY A 200 8.51 9.84 -4.46
CA GLY A 200 8.46 8.63 -3.65
C GLY A 200 7.79 7.43 -4.33
N PHE A 201 7.26 7.55 -5.54
CA PHE A 201 6.79 6.36 -6.25
C PHE A 201 7.90 5.33 -6.41
N ALA A 202 7.56 4.07 -6.15
CA ALA A 202 8.35 2.94 -6.59
C ALA A 202 8.05 2.68 -8.07
N ILE A 203 9.11 2.50 -8.85
CA ILE A 203 9.04 2.06 -10.24
C ILE A 203 9.72 0.70 -10.28
N LEU A 204 8.93 -0.34 -10.53
CA LEU A 204 9.38 -1.72 -10.49
C LEU A 204 9.65 -2.20 -11.91
N PHE A 205 10.83 -2.76 -12.13
CA PHE A 205 11.22 -3.40 -13.38
C PHE A 205 11.30 -4.89 -13.14
N VAL A 206 10.45 -5.66 -13.82
CA VAL A 206 10.41 -7.13 -13.70
C VAL A 206 10.53 -7.78 -15.08
N PRO A 207 11.21 -8.94 -15.18
CA PRO A 207 11.19 -9.72 -16.41
C PRO A 207 9.76 -10.13 -16.78
N ALA A 208 9.33 -9.86 -18.00
CA ALA A 208 8.05 -10.37 -18.50
C ALA A 208 8.14 -11.89 -18.75
N PRO A 209 7.07 -12.67 -18.46
CA PRO A 209 5.73 -12.25 -18.07
C PRO A 209 5.49 -12.27 -16.54
N ASP A 210 6.52 -12.14 -15.71
CA ASP A 210 6.36 -12.28 -14.27
C ASP A 210 5.49 -11.14 -13.68
N PRO A 211 4.60 -11.46 -12.71
CA PRO A 211 3.80 -10.43 -12.06
C PRO A 211 4.66 -9.54 -11.15
N PRO A 212 4.21 -8.31 -10.84
CA PRO A 212 4.93 -7.47 -9.90
C PRO A 212 4.90 -8.10 -8.50
N PRO A 213 5.93 -7.86 -7.67
CA PRO A 213 5.86 -8.25 -6.27
C PRO A 213 4.69 -7.55 -5.56
N PRO A 214 4.19 -8.11 -4.44
CA PRO A 214 3.10 -7.51 -3.70
C PRO A 214 3.40 -6.07 -3.26
N ALA A 215 2.46 -5.17 -3.50
CA ALA A 215 2.52 -3.79 -3.05
C ALA A 215 2.14 -3.67 -1.57
N TRP A 216 2.97 -2.99 -0.77
CA TRP A 216 2.71 -2.75 0.64
C TRP A 216 2.50 -1.25 0.94
N ASP A 217 1.45 -0.93 1.69
CA ASP A 217 1.24 0.41 2.22
C ASP A 217 1.94 0.55 3.57
N LEU A 218 2.85 1.52 3.70
CA LEU A 218 3.56 1.80 4.94
C LEU A 218 2.61 2.07 6.11
N ALA A 219 1.50 2.77 5.90
CA ALA A 219 0.53 3.05 6.95
C ALA A 219 -0.08 1.77 7.53
N LEU A 220 -0.41 0.80 6.65
CA LEU A 220 -0.92 -0.51 7.07
C LEU A 220 0.17 -1.34 7.74
N LEU A 221 1.40 -1.31 7.23
CA LEU A 221 2.54 -2.02 7.84
C LEU A 221 2.84 -1.50 9.25
N LEU A 222 2.68 -0.20 9.51
CA LEU A 222 2.94 0.40 10.82
C LEU A 222 1.85 0.14 11.86
N LEU A 223 0.73 -0.49 11.48
CA LEU A 223 -0.28 -0.93 12.45
C LEU A 223 0.17 -2.14 13.26
N ARG A 224 1.03 -3.02 12.69
CA ARG A 224 1.43 -4.28 13.31
C ARG A 224 2.95 -4.38 13.42
N SER A 225 3.45 -4.76 14.58
CA SER A 225 4.91 -4.86 14.81
C SER A 225 5.55 -6.14 14.24
N ARG A 226 4.76 -7.13 13.81
CA ARG A 226 5.24 -8.51 13.57
C ARG A 226 6.23 -8.63 12.42
N SER A 227 6.04 -7.90 11.32
CA SER A 227 6.88 -8.04 10.12
C SER A 227 8.20 -7.29 10.19
N TRP A 228 8.32 -6.33 11.11
CA TRP A 228 9.48 -5.44 11.22
C TRP A 228 10.68 -6.12 11.89
N SER A 229 11.87 -5.92 11.32
CA SER A 229 13.14 -6.47 11.79
C SER A 229 14.20 -5.37 11.93
N PRO A 230 15.14 -5.46 12.90
CA PRO A 230 16.30 -4.58 12.93
C PRO A 230 17.31 -4.89 11.82
N GLU A 231 17.25 -6.08 11.23
CA GLU A 231 18.14 -6.51 10.14
C GLU A 231 17.68 -5.93 8.81
N HIS A 232 18.64 -5.51 7.99
CA HIS A 232 18.38 -5.02 6.64
C HIS A 232 18.19 -6.20 5.69
N GLN A 233 16.97 -6.36 5.19
CA GLN A 233 16.63 -7.42 4.22
C GLN A 233 17.11 -7.08 2.80
N TRP A 234 17.36 -5.80 2.53
CA TRP A 234 17.96 -5.32 1.28
C TRP A 234 19.46 -5.10 1.48
N ALA A 235 20.26 -5.59 0.52
CA ALA A 235 21.69 -5.38 0.47
C ALA A 235 22.06 -4.54 -0.76
N PRO A 236 22.91 -3.51 -0.61
CA PRO A 236 23.39 -2.74 -1.75
C PRO A 236 24.18 -3.63 -2.72
N PRO A 237 24.09 -3.38 -4.03
CA PRO A 237 24.95 -4.05 -5.00
C PRO A 237 26.43 -3.81 -4.63
N GLN A 238 27.22 -4.89 -4.63
CA GLN A 238 28.65 -4.79 -4.34
C GLN A 238 29.34 -4.09 -5.51
N VAL A 239 29.98 -2.95 -5.25
CA VAL A 239 30.80 -2.27 -6.25
C VAL A 239 32.13 -3.04 -6.34
N HIS A 240 32.33 -3.78 -7.43
CA HIS A 240 33.58 -4.47 -7.74
C HIS A 240 34.59 -3.54 -8.42
#